data_AF-A0A4Y9JVM1-F1
#
_entry.id   AF-A0A4Y9JVM1-F1
#
_cell.length_a   1.000
_cell.length_b   1.000
_cell.length_c   1.000
_cell.angle_alpha   90.00
_cell.angle_beta   90.00
_cell.angle_gamma   90.00
#
_symmetry.space_group_name_H-M   'P 1'
#
loop_
_entity.id
_entity.type
_entity.pdbx_description
1 polymer ?
#
loop_
_entity_poly.entity_id
_entity_poly.type
_entity_poly.pdbx_seq_one_letter_code
_entity_poly.pdbx_strand_id
1 'polypeptide(L)' 'MQQNQFRCRCCNKLLAKGSAILIEIKCGRCKTINTFH' A
#
# COMPACT_ATOMS: atom_id res chain seq x y z
N MET A 1 5.85 16.05 -8.86
CA MET A 1 6.07 15.02 -7.83
C MET A 1 5.51 13.70 -8.37
N GLN A 2 6.35 12.69 -8.62
CA GLN A 2 5.86 11.35 -9.00
C GLN A 2 5.15 10.74 -7.79
N GLN A 3 3.86 10.41 -7.92
CA GLN A 3 3.10 9.80 -6.83
C GLN A 3 3.24 8.27 -6.91
N ASN A 4 3.81 7.66 -5.87
CA ASN A 4 3.87 6.21 -5.77
C ASN A 4 2.49 5.66 -5.39
N GLN A 5 2.09 4.58 -6.06
CA GLN A 5 0.87 3.86 -5.76
C GLN A 5 1.21 2.67 -4.88
N PHE A 6 0.79 2.72 -3.62
CA PHE A 6 0.90 1.59 -2.70
C PHE A 6 -0.27 0.65 -2.93
N ARG A 7 0.00 -0.52 -3.49
CA ARG A 7 -1.02 -1.53 -3.85
C ARG A 7 -0.82 -2.78 -3.04
N CYS A 8 -1.92 -3.41 -2.65
CA CYS A 8 -1.89 -4.64 -1.88
C CYS A 8 -1.21 -5.77 -2.68
N ARG A 9 -0.20 -6.41 -2.11
CA ARG A 9 0.53 -7.53 -2.71
C ARG A 9 -0.33 -8.78 -2.98
N CYS A 10 -1.46 -8.90 -2.30
CA CYS A 10 -2.35 -10.08 -2.40
C CYS A 10 -3.50 -9.87 -3.38
N CYS A 11 -4.19 -8.73 -3.34
CA CYS A 11 -5.40 -8.49 -4.14
C CYS A 11 -5.32 -7.29 -5.08
N ASN A 12 -4.13 -6.68 -5.21
CA ASN A 12 -3.83 -5.52 -6.06
C ASN A 12 -4.71 -4.26 -5.80
N LYS A 13 -5.46 -4.25 -4.70
CA LYS A 13 -6.26 -3.09 -4.28
C LYS A 13 -5.33 -1.92 -3.97
N LEU A 14 -5.63 -0.74 -4.51
CA LEU A 14 -4.95 0.49 -4.16
C LEU A 14 -5.20 0.81 -2.68
N LEU A 15 -4.12 0.99 -1.92
CA LEU A 15 -4.15 1.28 -0.49
C LEU A 15 -3.88 2.76 -0.22
N ALA A 16 -2.89 3.35 -0.89
CA ALA A 16 -2.53 4.75 -0.75
C ALA A 16 -1.84 5.29 -2.01
N LYS A 17 -1.82 6.62 -2.16
CA LYS A 17 -1.00 7.35 -3.14
C LYS A 17 -0.21 8.43 -2.41
N GLY A 18 1.08 8.54 -2.69
CA GLY A 18 1.93 9.56 -2.07
C GLY A 18 3.39 9.11 -1.99
N SER A 19 4.14 9.76 -1.11
CA SER A 19 5.52 9.42 -0.78
C SER A 19 5.60 9.14 0.72
N ALA A 20 6.20 8.01 1.09
CA ALA A 20 6.42 7.62 2.48
C ALA A 20 7.77 6.89 2.56
N ILE A 21 8.49 7.07 3.67
CA ILE A 21 9.77 6.39 3.96
C ILE A 21 9.55 4.98 4.51
N LEU A 22 8.46 4.79 5.26
CA LEU A 22 8.04 3.51 5.79
C LEU A 22 6.53 3.56 5.99
N ILE A 23 5.81 2.57 5.49
CA ILE A 23 4.36 2.50 5.68
C ILE A 23 3.88 1.05 5.79
N GLU A 24 3.10 0.78 6.83
CA GLU A 24 2.40 -0.49 7.02
C GLU A 24 0.88 -0.27 6.92
N ILE A 25 0.25 -0.90 5.94
CA ILE A 25 -1.19 -0.79 5.71
C ILE A 25 -1.82 -2.16 5.64
N LYS A 26 -2.82 -2.38 6.51
CA LYS A 26 -3.73 -3.51 6.41
C LYS A 26 -4.69 -3.31 5.24
N CYS A 27 -4.74 -4.26 4.33
CA CYS A 27 -5.69 -4.24 3.23
C CYS A 27 -7.11 -4.51 3.75
N GLY A 28 -8.03 -3.55 3.62
CA GLY A 28 -9.42 -3.73 4.00
C GLY A 28 -10.21 -4.77 3.18
N ARG A 29 -9.65 -5.31 2.08
CA ARG A 29 -10.30 -6.36 1.26
C ARG A 29 -9.87 -7.76 1.69
N CYS A 30 -8.57 -8.08 1.55
CA CYS A 30 -8.04 -9.42 1.82
C CYS A 30 -7.38 -9.56 3.20
N LYS A 31 -7.37 -8.50 4.01
CA LYS A 31 -6.80 -8.45 5.37
C LYS A 31 -5.28 -8.63 5.45
N THR A 32 -4.57 -8.81 4.33
CA THR A 32 -3.11 -8.85 4.25
C THR A 32 -2.50 -7.55 4.77
N ILE A 33 -1.48 -7.64 5.62
CA ILE A 33 -0.64 -6.51 6.03
C ILE A 33 0.42 -6.29 4.95
N ASN A 34 0.52 -5.06 4.45
CA ASN A 34 1.47 -4.68 3.41
C ASN A 34 2.45 -3.68 4.00
N THR A 35 3.74 -3.98 3.86
CA THR A 35 4.85 -3.13 4.31
C THR A 35 5.55 -2.60 3.06
N PHE A 36 5.72 -1.28 2.97
CA PHE A 36 6.42 -0.62 1.88
C PHE A 36 7.56 0.24 2.44
N HIS A 37 8.69 0.22 1.74
CA HIS A 37 9.92 0.97 2.01
C HIS A 37 10.14 2.03 0.92
#